data_AF-A0A9J6RS40-F1
#
_entry.id   AF-A0A9J6RS40-F1
#
_cell.length_a   1.000
_cell.length_b   1.000
_cell.length_c   1.000
_cell.angle_alpha   90.00
_cell.angle_beta   90.00
_cell.angle_gamma   90.00
#
_symmetry.space_group_name_H-M   'P 1'
#
loop_
_entity.id
_entity.type
_entity.pdbx_description
1 polymer ?
#
loop_
_entity_poly.entity_id
_entity_poly.type
_entity_poly.pdbx_seq_one_letter_code
_entity_poly.pdbx_strand_id
1 'polypeptide(L)'
;MRETVIGRWVAILTMIFALPLTVQADIAGVADSRILESRYLSAQVGPEDAQTDLLKSIVDLRVPEKITTVGGALDFLLRPYGFQLDDSHEADEQPEADEQYLLLVLTLPEPHRNLESMTLMDALTTLGGKSFRPLINPVKRSVRYQLREGFGQFATAEEMRVAKQEWLDQKEITSLPPKEPGVISVAQQEHQTYGPVQRGDSLSHIASQLDLSGMTIDQVLVYLFQANPHAFGNGNMNHLLAGAMLKLPPVNPETLPTAFEASQLVDEHYRLWIQREVTP
;
A
#
# COMPACT_ATOMS: atom_id res chain seq x y z
N MET A 1 -44.88 88.18 -15.13
CA MET A 1 -43.63 88.60 -14.46
C MET A 1 -43.43 87.70 -13.24
N ARG A 2 -42.26 87.04 -13.16
CA ARG A 2 -41.65 86.41 -11.95
C ARG A 2 -42.33 85.08 -11.53
N GLU A 3 -41.68 83.92 -11.70
CA GLU A 3 -40.75 83.26 -10.76
C GLU A 3 -41.45 82.94 -9.42
N THR A 4 -41.43 81.77 -8.76
CA THR A 4 -40.62 80.53 -8.81
C THR A 4 -41.22 79.51 -7.80
N VAL A 5 -41.23 78.22 -8.17
CA VAL A 5 -40.90 76.98 -7.40
C VAL A 5 -41.66 76.59 -6.10
N ILE A 6 -41.94 75.27 -6.00
CA ILE A 6 -41.87 74.31 -4.84
C ILE A 6 -43.07 73.34 -4.95
N GLY A 7 -42.98 72.01 -5.02
CA GLY A 7 -41.86 71.07 -4.96
C GLY A 7 -42.31 69.71 -5.53
N ARG A 8 -41.41 69.05 -6.26
CA ARG A 8 -41.62 67.73 -6.89
C ARG A 8 -41.18 66.66 -5.89
N TRP A 9 -42.11 65.86 -5.39
CA TRP A 9 -41.79 64.63 -4.66
C TRP A 9 -41.21 63.62 -5.64
N VAL A 10 -39.91 63.39 -5.58
CA VAL A 10 -39.25 62.29 -6.28
C VAL A 10 -39.33 61.08 -5.36
N ALA A 11 -40.23 60.15 -5.66
CA ALA A 11 -40.21 58.81 -5.06
C ALA A 11 -39.06 58.03 -5.71
N ILE A 12 -37.95 57.89 -4.99
CA ILE A 12 -36.84 57.04 -5.39
C ILE A 12 -37.24 55.60 -5.04
N LEU A 13 -37.66 54.83 -6.06
CA LEU A 13 -37.85 53.39 -5.95
C LEU A 13 -36.46 52.72 -6.02
N THR A 14 -35.82 52.53 -4.87
CA THR A 14 -34.60 51.72 -4.74
C THR A 14 -34.96 50.24 -4.95
N MET A 15 -34.81 49.76 -6.18
CA MET A 15 -34.85 48.34 -6.50
C MET A 15 -33.52 47.72 -6.06
N ILE A 16 -33.51 47.07 -4.89
CA ILE A 16 -32.38 46.27 -4.41
C ILE A 16 -32.33 45.01 -5.29
N PHE A 17 -31.49 45.02 -6.32
CA PHE A 17 -31.08 43.80 -7.00
C PHE A 17 -30.05 43.10 -6.10
N ALA A 18 -30.50 42.11 -5.35
CA ALA A 18 -29.61 41.17 -4.68
C ALA A 18 -28.93 40.33 -5.77
N LEU A 19 -27.75 40.76 -6.22
CA LEU A 19 -26.85 39.89 -6.97
C LEU A 19 -26.51 38.71 -6.05
N PRO A 20 -26.86 37.45 -6.39
CA PRO A 20 -26.23 36.35 -5.71
C PRO A 20 -24.73 36.47 -6.00
N LEU A 21 -23.92 36.68 -4.96
CA LEU A 21 -22.51 36.34 -5.02
C LEU A 21 -22.45 34.84 -5.26
N THR A 22 -22.51 34.43 -6.52
CA THR A 22 -21.92 33.16 -6.92
C THR A 22 -20.44 33.32 -6.65
N VAL A 23 -20.01 32.81 -5.49
CA VAL A 23 -18.61 32.48 -5.25
C VAL A 23 -18.28 31.40 -6.26
N GLN A 24 -17.86 31.83 -7.44
CA GLN A 24 -17.10 30.98 -8.34
C GLN A 24 -15.82 30.68 -7.56
N ALA A 25 -15.75 29.47 -6.98
CA ALA A 25 -14.50 28.95 -6.47
C ALA A 25 -13.59 28.75 -7.67
N ASP A 26 -12.85 29.81 -8.00
CA ASP A 26 -11.73 29.76 -8.92
C ASP A 26 -10.66 28.92 -8.20
N ILE A 27 -10.66 27.61 -8.44
CA ILE A 27 -9.60 26.66 -8.03
C ILE A 27 -8.39 26.79 -8.98
N ALA A 28 -8.17 27.97 -9.52
CA ALA A 28 -7.01 28.30 -10.33
C ALA A 28 -5.90 28.81 -9.39
N GLY A 29 -5.05 27.89 -8.96
CA GLY A 29 -3.77 28.19 -8.30
C GLY A 29 -3.78 27.91 -6.81
N VAL A 30 -3.42 26.68 -6.45
CA VAL A 30 -2.75 26.44 -5.17
C VAL A 30 -1.48 27.27 -5.21
N ALA A 31 -1.54 28.46 -4.59
CA ALA A 31 -0.36 29.28 -4.40
C ALA A 31 0.67 28.43 -3.65
N ASP A 32 1.83 28.21 -4.29
CA ASP A 32 3.04 27.59 -3.73
C ASP A 32 3.41 28.30 -2.44
N SER A 33 2.80 27.87 -1.34
CA SER A 33 2.86 28.53 -0.05
C SER A 33 4.03 27.90 0.69
N ARG A 34 5.23 28.33 0.33
CA ARG A 34 6.43 27.90 1.04
C ARG A 34 6.52 28.65 2.36
N ILE A 35 6.37 27.94 3.48
CA ILE A 35 6.71 28.48 4.80
C ILE A 35 8.24 28.42 4.94
N LEU A 36 8.84 29.56 5.26
CA LEU A 36 10.23 29.61 5.65
C LEU A 36 10.36 29.08 7.08
N GLU A 37 10.92 27.88 7.23
CA GLU A 37 11.31 27.36 8.54
C GLU A 37 12.63 27.99 9.02
N SER A 38 13.49 28.43 8.08
CA SER A 38 14.73 29.19 8.36
C SER A 38 15.22 29.97 7.12
N ARG A 39 16.40 30.61 7.19
CA ARG A 39 17.03 31.36 6.07
C ARG A 39 17.45 30.49 4.88
N TYR A 40 17.58 29.19 5.07
CA TYR A 40 18.00 28.24 4.03
C TYR A 40 17.03 27.07 3.85
N LEU A 41 15.93 27.04 4.61
CA LEU A 41 14.98 25.92 4.62
C LEU A 41 13.57 26.44 4.43
N SER A 42 12.93 26.02 3.35
CA SER A 42 11.52 26.28 3.07
C SER A 42 10.76 24.95 3.07
N ALA A 43 9.72 24.86 3.87
CA ALA A 43 8.75 23.77 3.83
C ALA A 43 7.60 24.17 2.89
N GLN A 44 7.20 23.29 1.99
CA GLN A 44 6.04 23.52 1.14
C GLN A 44 4.77 23.27 1.97
N VAL A 45 3.85 24.24 2.00
CA VAL A 45 2.52 24.03 2.58
C VAL A 45 1.62 23.49 1.49
N GLY A 46 1.04 22.33 1.76
CA GLY A 46 0.19 21.61 0.82
C GLY A 46 0.58 20.14 0.76
N PRO A 47 -0.23 19.30 0.10
CA PRO A 47 0.12 17.92 -0.16
C PRO A 47 1.38 17.87 -1.03
N GLU A 48 2.25 16.90 -0.75
CA GLU A 48 3.40 16.63 -1.62
C GLU A 48 2.94 16.17 -3.00
N ASP A 49 3.79 16.32 -4.01
CA ASP A 49 3.50 15.85 -5.37
C ASP A 49 3.13 14.36 -5.39
N ALA A 50 3.83 13.54 -4.59
CA ALA A 50 3.55 12.11 -4.44
C ALA A 50 2.20 11.82 -3.75
N GLN A 51 1.70 12.72 -2.90
CA GLN A 51 0.41 12.57 -2.23
C GLN A 51 -0.75 12.92 -3.17
N THR A 52 -0.51 13.81 -4.14
CA THR A 52 -1.50 14.21 -5.14
C THR A 52 -1.49 13.27 -6.35
N ASP A 53 -0.30 12.82 -6.76
CA ASP A 53 -0.06 11.87 -7.83
C ASP A 53 0.81 10.72 -7.31
N LEU A 54 0.14 9.64 -6.91
CA LEU A 54 0.78 8.46 -6.34
C LEU A 54 1.83 7.83 -7.27
N LEU A 55 1.75 8.04 -8.59
CA LEU A 55 2.73 7.53 -9.55
C LEU A 55 4.08 8.24 -9.47
N LYS A 56 4.13 9.42 -8.82
CA LYS A 56 5.36 10.16 -8.53
C LYS A 56 6.00 9.80 -7.20
N SER A 57 5.39 8.88 -6.44
CA SER A 57 5.97 8.39 -5.19
C SER A 57 7.33 7.76 -5.45
N ILE A 58 8.31 8.10 -4.61
CA ILE A 58 9.64 7.49 -4.68
C ILE A 58 9.53 6.07 -4.13
N VAL A 59 10.00 5.11 -4.92
CA VAL A 59 9.97 3.69 -4.58
C VAL A 59 11.27 3.30 -3.87
N ASP A 60 11.11 2.60 -2.75
CA ASP A 60 12.13 1.77 -2.11
C ASP A 60 11.62 0.31 -2.11
N LEU A 61 11.91 -0.40 -3.19
CA LEU A 61 11.42 -1.76 -3.42
C LEU A 61 12.55 -2.77 -3.22
N ARG A 62 12.34 -3.69 -2.27
CA ARG A 62 13.13 -4.92 -2.13
C ARG A 62 12.21 -6.13 -2.26
N VAL A 63 12.26 -6.81 -3.41
CA VAL A 63 11.43 -7.97 -3.69
C VAL A 63 11.97 -9.21 -2.94
N PRO A 64 11.17 -9.86 -2.08
CA PRO A 64 11.55 -11.11 -1.40
C PRO A 64 11.95 -12.23 -2.38
N GLU A 65 12.88 -13.10 -1.97
CA GLU A 65 13.36 -14.21 -2.81
C GLU A 65 12.25 -15.19 -3.24
N LYS A 66 11.21 -15.34 -2.40
CA LYS A 66 10.03 -16.15 -2.72
C LYS A 66 9.27 -15.69 -3.97
N ILE A 67 9.42 -14.42 -4.36
CA ILE A 67 8.86 -13.88 -5.59
C ILE A 67 9.92 -14.00 -6.68
N THR A 68 9.63 -14.85 -7.67
CA THR A 68 10.55 -15.19 -8.76
C THR A 68 10.13 -14.61 -10.10
N THR A 69 8.90 -14.12 -10.24
CA THR A 69 8.34 -13.63 -11.49
C THR A 69 8.17 -12.11 -11.51
N VAL A 70 8.19 -11.51 -12.69
CA VAL A 70 7.93 -10.07 -12.88
C VAL A 70 6.51 -9.73 -12.45
N GLY A 71 5.52 -10.57 -12.75
CA GLY A 71 4.15 -10.34 -12.31
C GLY A 71 4.00 -10.34 -10.80
N GLY A 72 4.66 -11.27 -10.10
CA GLY A 72 4.68 -11.27 -8.63
C GLY A 72 5.40 -10.04 -8.05
N ALA A 73 6.44 -9.55 -8.72
CA ALA A 73 7.14 -8.32 -8.33
C ALA A 73 6.25 -7.08 -8.50
N LEU A 74 5.49 -7.02 -9.60
CA LEU A 74 4.51 -5.95 -9.86
C LEU A 74 3.40 -5.94 -8.81
N ASP A 75 2.83 -7.10 -8.48
CA ASP A 75 1.84 -7.23 -7.42
C ASP A 75 2.40 -6.75 -6.06
N PHE A 76 3.66 -7.04 -5.78
CA PHE A 76 4.29 -6.63 -4.53
C PHE A 76 4.59 -5.13 -4.51
N LEU A 77 5.07 -4.57 -5.63
CA LEU A 77 5.35 -3.14 -5.81
C LEU A 77 4.09 -2.28 -5.69
N LEU A 78 2.98 -2.69 -6.29
CA LEU A 78 1.77 -1.85 -6.41
C LEU A 78 0.97 -1.75 -5.10
N ARG A 79 0.99 -2.81 -4.27
CA ARG A 79 0.24 -2.93 -3.01
C ARG A 79 0.35 -1.71 -2.07
N PRO A 80 1.55 -1.22 -1.69
CA PRO A 80 1.67 -0.10 -0.76
C PRO A 80 1.09 1.22 -1.30
N TYR A 81 0.95 1.36 -2.62
CA TYR A 81 0.42 2.57 -3.27
C TYR A 81 -1.08 2.47 -3.59
N GLY A 82 -1.75 1.39 -3.17
CA GLY A 82 -3.17 1.17 -3.44
C GLY A 82 -3.50 0.94 -4.91
N PHE A 83 -2.52 0.53 -5.71
CA PHE A 83 -2.73 0.03 -7.06
C PHE A 83 -2.78 -1.50 -7.06
N GLN A 84 -3.43 -2.05 -8.08
CA GLN A 84 -3.48 -3.48 -8.34
C GLN A 84 -3.12 -3.79 -9.79
N LEU A 85 -2.56 -4.97 -10.04
CA LEU A 85 -2.39 -5.44 -11.41
C LEU A 85 -3.76 -5.80 -11.98
N ASP A 86 -4.05 -5.36 -13.20
CA ASP A 86 -5.29 -5.73 -13.89
C ASP A 86 -5.15 -7.16 -14.45
N ASP A 87 -5.88 -8.08 -13.84
CA ASP A 87 -6.04 -9.47 -14.27
C ASP A 87 -7.50 -9.75 -14.69
N SER A 88 -8.32 -8.70 -14.86
CA SER A 88 -9.71 -8.88 -15.24
C SER A 88 -9.81 -9.42 -16.66
N HIS A 89 -10.35 -10.64 -16.76
CA HIS A 89 -10.72 -11.29 -18.01
C HIS A 89 -12.21 -11.14 -18.21
N GLU A 90 -12.69 -9.92 -18.45
CA GLU A 90 -14.07 -9.79 -18.90
C GLU A 90 -14.20 -10.50 -20.26
N ALA A 91 -15.18 -11.39 -20.39
CA ALA A 91 -15.35 -12.31 -21.53
C ALA A 91 -15.56 -11.62 -22.89
N ASP A 92 -15.72 -10.29 -22.88
CA ASP A 92 -15.91 -9.44 -24.04
C ASP A 92 -14.65 -8.60 -24.41
N GLU A 93 -13.52 -8.75 -23.70
CA GLU A 93 -12.27 -8.05 -24.05
C GLU A 93 -11.55 -8.68 -25.26
N GLN A 94 -11.10 -7.82 -26.17
CA GLN A 94 -10.37 -8.17 -27.40
C GLN A 94 -9.11 -9.02 -27.12
N PRO A 95 -8.70 -9.92 -28.04
CA PRO A 95 -7.53 -10.79 -27.87
C PRO A 95 -6.18 -10.08 -27.65
N GLU A 96 -6.12 -8.76 -27.88
CA GLU A 96 -4.98 -7.89 -27.54
C GLU A 96 -4.77 -7.76 -26.01
N ALA A 97 -5.76 -8.14 -25.20
CA ALA A 97 -5.70 -8.12 -23.74
C ALA A 97 -4.74 -9.16 -23.14
N ASP A 98 -4.35 -10.18 -23.90
CA ASP A 98 -3.57 -11.32 -23.41
C ASP A 98 -2.04 -11.11 -23.55
N GLU A 99 -1.60 -10.03 -24.18
CA GLU A 99 -0.17 -9.71 -24.37
C GLU A 99 0.58 -9.52 -23.05
N GLN A 100 -0.09 -8.97 -22.03
CA GLN A 100 0.50 -8.71 -20.71
C GLN A 100 1.05 -9.98 -20.05
N TYR A 101 0.39 -11.12 -20.23
CA TYR A 101 0.76 -12.35 -19.53
C TYR A 101 2.16 -12.83 -19.91
N LEU A 102 2.62 -12.53 -21.12
CA LEU A 102 3.99 -12.80 -21.56
C LEU A 102 5.03 -12.13 -20.65
N LEU A 103 4.75 -10.92 -20.15
CA LEU A 103 5.62 -10.22 -19.22
C LEU A 103 5.53 -10.82 -17.82
N LEU A 104 4.31 -11.14 -17.35
CA LEU A 104 4.06 -11.52 -15.97
C LEU A 104 4.74 -12.82 -15.57
N VAL A 105 4.81 -13.78 -16.49
CA VAL A 105 5.44 -15.09 -16.25
C VAL A 105 6.98 -15.07 -16.35
N LEU A 106 7.58 -13.98 -16.85
CA LEU A 106 9.03 -13.88 -16.94
C LEU A 106 9.67 -13.92 -15.55
N THR A 107 10.84 -14.55 -15.47
CA THR A 107 11.66 -14.52 -14.26
C THR A 107 12.12 -13.09 -13.99
N LEU A 108 11.98 -12.65 -12.74
CA LEU A 108 12.46 -11.36 -12.28
C LEU A 108 14.00 -11.33 -12.32
N PRO A 109 14.62 -10.45 -13.11
CA PRO A 109 16.07 -10.30 -13.12
C PRO A 109 16.58 -9.76 -11.78
N GLU A 110 17.75 -10.23 -11.33
CA GLU A 110 18.37 -9.76 -10.08
C GLU A 110 18.50 -8.23 -9.97
N PRO A 111 18.90 -7.47 -11.02
CA PRO A 111 18.94 -6.01 -10.95
C PRO A 111 17.58 -5.35 -10.69
N HIS A 112 16.48 -6.03 -10.99
CA HIS A 112 15.11 -5.53 -10.76
C HIS A 112 14.54 -5.95 -9.41
N ARG A 113 15.27 -6.75 -8.60
CA ARG A 113 14.86 -7.09 -7.23
C ARG A 113 14.97 -5.92 -6.28
N ASN A 114 15.90 -5.00 -6.54
CA ASN A 114 16.12 -3.80 -5.75
C ASN A 114 15.92 -2.57 -6.63
N LEU A 115 14.79 -1.89 -6.51
CA LEU A 115 14.52 -0.63 -7.20
C LEU A 115 14.52 0.50 -6.18
N GLU A 116 15.55 1.32 -6.24
CA GLU A 116 15.76 2.45 -5.33
C GLU A 116 15.81 3.75 -6.13
N SER A 117 15.37 4.85 -5.51
CA SER A 117 15.55 6.22 -6.03
C SER A 117 14.90 6.51 -7.40
N MET A 118 13.78 5.88 -7.71
CA MET A 118 12.97 6.18 -8.90
C MET A 118 11.49 6.30 -8.55
N THR A 119 10.71 6.95 -9.42
CA THR A 119 9.26 7.07 -9.20
C THR A 119 8.55 5.73 -9.43
N LEU A 120 7.33 5.59 -8.91
CA LEU A 120 6.50 4.42 -9.18
C LEU A 120 6.27 4.23 -10.69
N MET A 121 6.01 5.32 -11.44
CA MET A 121 5.90 5.27 -12.90
C MET A 121 7.19 4.75 -13.58
N ASP A 122 8.36 5.22 -13.13
CA ASP A 122 9.64 4.80 -13.68
C ASP A 122 9.94 3.33 -13.34
N ALA A 123 9.58 2.88 -12.14
CA ALA A 123 9.70 1.49 -11.73
C ALA A 123 8.83 0.58 -12.61
N LEU A 124 7.57 0.96 -12.85
CA LEU A 124 6.68 0.23 -13.76
C LEU A 124 7.22 0.21 -15.19
N THR A 125 7.72 1.34 -15.68
CA THR A 125 8.35 1.43 -17.00
C THR A 125 9.60 0.55 -17.09
N THR A 126 10.40 0.49 -16.02
CA THR A 126 11.62 -0.32 -15.94
C THR A 126 11.30 -1.81 -15.95
N LEU A 127 10.29 -2.25 -15.18
CA LEU A 127 9.85 -3.65 -15.13
C LEU A 127 9.25 -4.12 -16.45
N GLY A 128 8.53 -3.26 -17.18
CA GLY A 128 8.05 -3.56 -18.54
C GLY A 128 9.15 -3.54 -19.61
N GLY A 129 10.30 -2.94 -19.31
CA GLY A 129 11.43 -2.82 -20.21
C GLY A 129 11.09 -2.09 -21.52
N LYS A 130 11.80 -2.45 -22.59
CA LYS A 130 11.60 -1.83 -23.92
C LYS A 130 10.39 -2.37 -24.67
N SER A 131 9.96 -3.59 -24.36
CA SER A 131 8.94 -4.30 -25.14
C SER A 131 7.53 -3.97 -24.69
N PHE A 132 7.33 -3.63 -23.41
CA PHE A 132 6.01 -3.33 -22.87
C PHE A 132 5.89 -1.87 -22.43
N ARG A 133 4.65 -1.38 -22.37
CA ARG A 133 4.29 -0.08 -21.78
C ARG A 133 3.21 -0.27 -20.71
N PRO A 134 3.30 0.38 -19.56
CA PRO A 134 2.24 0.37 -18.57
C PRO A 134 1.07 1.26 -19.05
N LEU A 135 -0.14 0.76 -18.86
CA LEU A 135 -1.41 1.44 -19.07
C LEU A 135 -2.10 1.55 -17.71
N ILE A 136 -2.27 2.77 -17.24
CA ILE A 136 -2.83 3.03 -15.91
C ILE A 136 -4.31 3.37 -16.02
N ASN A 137 -5.13 2.66 -15.26
CA ASN A 137 -6.51 3.06 -15.01
C ASN A 137 -6.57 3.84 -13.69
N PRO A 138 -6.69 5.18 -13.72
CA PRO A 138 -6.70 5.99 -12.49
C PRO A 138 -7.97 5.79 -11.65
N VAL A 139 -9.07 5.32 -12.25
CA VAL A 139 -10.36 5.12 -11.58
C VAL A 139 -10.36 3.82 -10.80
N LYS A 140 -9.96 2.71 -11.44
CA LYS A 140 -9.83 1.40 -10.79
C LYS A 140 -8.52 1.26 -10.01
N ARG A 141 -7.60 2.22 -10.15
CA ARG A 141 -6.19 2.11 -9.73
C ARG A 141 -5.59 0.78 -10.17
N SER A 142 -5.87 0.39 -11.41
CA SER A 142 -5.31 -0.82 -12.02
C SER A 142 -4.18 -0.48 -12.99
N VAL A 143 -3.21 -1.37 -13.07
CA VAL A 143 -2.10 -1.30 -14.03
C VAL A 143 -2.18 -2.50 -14.94
N ARG A 144 -2.25 -2.27 -16.26
CA ARG A 144 -2.09 -3.30 -17.27
C ARG A 144 -0.88 -3.01 -18.14
N TYR A 145 -0.34 -4.00 -18.83
CA TYR A 145 0.73 -3.81 -19.79
C TYR A 145 0.23 -4.08 -21.20
N GLN A 146 0.80 -3.34 -22.15
CA GLN A 146 0.57 -3.55 -23.57
C GLN A 146 1.89 -3.72 -24.28
N LEU A 147 1.94 -4.62 -25.26
CA LEU A 147 3.11 -4.79 -26.09
C LEU A 147 3.29 -3.54 -26.98
N ARG A 148 4.52 -3.06 -27.10
CA ARG A 148 4.83 -1.93 -27.98
C ARG A 148 4.80 -2.37 -29.44
N GLU A 149 4.47 -1.43 -30.31
CA GLU A 149 4.53 -1.63 -31.75
C GLU A 149 5.91 -2.15 -32.19
N GLY A 150 5.94 -3.09 -33.12
CA GLY A 150 7.16 -3.73 -33.63
C GLY A 150 7.62 -4.96 -32.85
N PHE A 151 7.11 -5.21 -31.64
CA PHE A 151 7.44 -6.42 -30.88
C PHE A 151 6.47 -7.59 -31.10
N GLY A 152 5.34 -7.38 -31.76
CA GLY A 152 4.34 -8.43 -32.02
C GLY A 152 4.88 -9.66 -32.77
N GLN A 153 5.97 -9.52 -33.53
CA GLN A 153 6.64 -10.65 -34.18
C GLN A 153 7.28 -11.65 -33.21
N PHE A 154 7.52 -11.24 -31.96
CA PHE A 154 8.10 -12.06 -30.89
C PHE A 154 7.03 -12.59 -29.93
N ALA A 155 5.75 -12.36 -30.21
CA ALA A 155 4.63 -12.72 -29.35
C ALA A 155 3.57 -13.44 -30.20
N THR A 156 3.59 -14.77 -30.18
CA THR A 156 2.56 -15.56 -30.86
C THR A 156 1.31 -15.72 -29.99
N ALA A 157 0.15 -15.90 -30.64
CA ALA A 157 -1.13 -16.10 -29.93
C ALA A 157 -1.11 -17.34 -29.01
N GLU A 158 -0.37 -18.38 -29.39
CA GLU A 158 -0.24 -19.58 -28.58
C GLU A 158 0.62 -19.34 -27.34
N GLU A 159 1.73 -18.62 -27.45
CA GLU A 159 2.56 -18.24 -26.30
C GLU A 159 1.79 -17.37 -25.30
N MET A 160 1.00 -16.40 -25.80
CA MET A 160 0.13 -15.56 -24.96
C MET A 160 -0.88 -16.40 -24.18
N ARG A 161 -1.51 -17.38 -24.85
CA ARG A 161 -2.49 -18.28 -24.24
C ARG A 161 -1.85 -19.17 -23.16
N VAL A 162 -0.67 -19.71 -23.43
CA VAL A 162 0.07 -20.54 -22.47
C VAL A 162 0.50 -19.71 -21.26
N ALA A 163 1.08 -18.53 -21.49
CA ALA A 163 1.50 -17.62 -20.42
C ALA A 163 0.33 -17.18 -19.54
N LYS A 164 -0.83 -16.90 -20.14
CA LYS A 164 -2.06 -16.59 -19.41
C LYS A 164 -2.50 -17.74 -18.52
N GLN A 165 -2.52 -18.96 -19.05
CA GLN A 165 -2.89 -20.13 -18.25
C GLN A 165 -1.91 -20.34 -17.09
N GLU A 166 -0.60 -20.24 -17.35
CA GLU A 166 0.41 -20.39 -16.31
C GLU A 166 0.30 -19.32 -15.22
N TRP A 167 0.04 -18.07 -15.58
CA TRP A 167 -0.21 -17.01 -14.61
C TRP A 167 -1.44 -17.27 -13.76
N LEU A 168 -2.55 -17.69 -14.37
CA LEU A 168 -3.79 -18.01 -13.67
C LEU A 168 -3.62 -19.22 -12.75
N ASP A 169 -2.94 -20.27 -13.20
CA ASP A 169 -2.63 -21.44 -12.39
C ASP A 169 -1.75 -21.04 -11.18
N GLN A 170 -0.74 -20.18 -11.38
CA GLN A 170 0.11 -19.66 -10.28
C GLN A 170 -0.69 -18.83 -9.28
N LYS A 171 -1.63 -17.99 -9.75
CA LYS A 171 -2.54 -17.23 -8.90
C LYS A 171 -3.51 -18.13 -8.17
N GLU A 172 -4.04 -19.18 -8.81
CA GLU A 172 -4.86 -20.19 -8.16
C GLU A 172 -4.06 -20.91 -7.08
N ILE A 173 -2.83 -21.37 -7.35
CA ILE A 173 -1.95 -21.99 -6.35
C ILE A 173 -1.64 -21.05 -5.18
N THR A 174 -1.48 -19.74 -5.45
CA THR A 174 -1.19 -18.74 -4.41
C THR A 174 -2.46 -18.29 -3.65
N SER A 175 -3.64 -18.46 -4.24
CA SER A 175 -4.95 -18.07 -3.68
C SER A 175 -5.72 -19.25 -3.09
N LEU A 176 -5.36 -20.48 -3.46
CA LEU A 176 -5.79 -21.69 -2.79
C LEU A 176 -5.33 -21.55 -1.33
N PRO A 177 -6.24 -21.67 -0.35
CA PRO A 177 -5.82 -22.02 0.99
C PRO A 177 -4.92 -23.25 0.85
N PRO A 178 -3.81 -23.36 1.59
CA PRO A 178 -3.03 -24.58 1.63
C PRO A 178 -3.99 -25.76 1.73
N LYS A 179 -3.95 -26.66 0.74
CA LYS A 179 -4.80 -27.86 0.68
C LYS A 179 -4.87 -28.44 2.09
N GLU A 180 -6.08 -28.42 2.66
CA GLU A 180 -6.34 -28.84 4.02
C GLU A 180 -5.60 -30.17 4.33
N PRO A 181 -4.77 -30.23 5.38
CA PRO A 181 -4.77 -31.43 6.20
C PRO A 181 -6.22 -31.55 6.69
N GLY A 182 -6.99 -32.42 6.02
CA GLY A 182 -8.43 -32.51 6.19
C GLY A 182 -8.82 -32.65 7.65
N VAL A 183 -9.96 -32.05 8.00
CA VAL A 183 -10.61 -32.13 9.31
C VAL A 183 -9.69 -31.65 10.43
N ILE A 184 -10.09 -30.53 11.04
CA ILE A 184 -9.62 -30.08 12.34
C ILE A 184 -9.37 -31.28 13.27
N SER A 185 -8.11 -31.67 13.42
CA SER A 185 -7.67 -32.29 14.65
C SER A 185 -7.05 -31.16 15.44
N VAL A 186 -7.83 -30.66 16.39
CA VAL A 186 -7.44 -29.71 17.46
C VAL A 186 -6.35 -30.30 18.37
N ALA A 187 -5.58 -31.29 17.89
CA ALA A 187 -4.68 -32.12 18.68
C ALA A 187 -3.21 -32.01 18.26
N GLN A 188 -2.83 -31.13 17.31
CA GLN A 188 -1.42 -31.00 16.88
C GLN A 188 -0.83 -29.59 16.84
N GLN A 189 -1.50 -28.57 17.38
CA GLN A 189 -0.79 -27.38 17.88
C GLN A 189 -0.22 -27.69 19.27
N GLU A 190 0.67 -28.69 19.34
CA GLU A 190 1.44 -28.94 20.55
C GLU A 190 2.50 -27.85 20.68
N HIS A 191 2.29 -26.95 21.66
CA HIS A 191 3.27 -26.09 22.33
C HIS A 191 4.53 -25.72 21.51
N GLN A 192 4.34 -25.12 20.35
CA GLN A 192 5.48 -24.62 19.57
C GLN A 192 6.18 -23.55 20.40
N THR A 193 7.50 -23.62 20.49
CA THR A 193 8.30 -22.64 21.23
C THR A 193 9.34 -22.06 20.28
N TYR A 194 9.38 -20.73 20.17
CA TYR A 194 10.37 -20.00 19.41
C TYR A 194 11.48 -19.51 20.34
N GLY A 195 12.74 -19.77 19.98
CA GLY A 195 13.89 -19.22 20.69
C GLY A 195 15.13 -20.13 20.65
N PRO A 196 16.22 -19.70 21.30
CA PRO A 196 16.33 -18.47 22.08
C PRO A 196 16.34 -17.22 21.20
N VAL A 197 15.69 -16.15 21.67
CA VAL A 197 15.76 -14.83 21.03
C VAL A 197 17.21 -14.35 20.97
N GLN A 198 17.67 -13.94 19.78
CA GLN A 198 19.04 -13.45 19.59
C GLN A 198 19.16 -11.97 19.99
N ARG A 199 20.40 -11.54 20.28
CA ARG A 199 20.65 -10.11 20.52
C ARG A 199 20.43 -9.33 19.23
N GLY A 200 19.53 -8.35 19.28
CA GLY A 200 19.16 -7.53 18.12
C GLY A 200 17.87 -7.97 17.43
N ASP A 201 17.28 -9.10 17.83
CA ASP A 201 15.94 -9.49 17.36
C ASP A 201 14.88 -8.51 17.89
N SER A 202 13.92 -8.18 17.03
CA SER A 202 12.68 -7.48 17.41
C SER A 202 11.50 -8.43 17.38
N LEU A 203 10.46 -8.14 18.18
CA LEU A 203 9.23 -8.91 18.14
C LEU A 203 8.57 -8.88 16.75
N SER A 204 8.65 -7.76 16.04
CA SER A 204 8.14 -7.61 14.66
C SER A 204 8.87 -8.49 13.65
N HIS A 205 10.18 -8.60 13.78
CA HIS A 205 10.97 -9.49 12.93
C HIS A 205 10.57 -10.95 13.16
N ILE A 206 10.48 -11.37 14.43
CA ILE A 206 10.05 -12.72 14.80
C ILE A 206 8.63 -12.98 14.30
N ALA A 207 7.70 -12.06 14.53
CA ALA A 207 6.31 -12.17 14.09
C ALA A 207 6.20 -12.35 12.56
N SER A 208 7.02 -11.67 11.77
CA SER A 208 7.04 -11.82 10.31
C SER A 208 7.52 -13.20 9.81
N GLN A 209 8.24 -13.94 10.65
CA GLN A 209 8.73 -15.28 10.33
C GLN A 209 7.74 -16.37 10.75
N LEU A 210 6.81 -16.07 11.66
CA LEU A 210 5.79 -16.99 12.10
C LEU A 210 4.65 -16.97 11.08
N ASP A 211 4.44 -18.09 10.39
CA ASP A 211 3.35 -18.25 9.43
C ASP A 211 2.00 -18.49 10.15
N LEU A 212 1.55 -17.47 10.89
CA LEU A 212 0.24 -17.48 11.54
C LEU A 212 -0.80 -16.88 10.59
N SER A 213 -1.23 -17.71 9.65
CA SER A 213 -2.20 -17.37 8.61
C SER A 213 -3.52 -16.86 9.20
N GLY A 214 -4.07 -15.79 8.62
CA GLY A 214 -5.35 -15.19 9.02
C GLY A 214 -5.27 -14.08 10.08
N MET A 215 -4.07 -13.75 10.59
CA MET A 215 -3.85 -12.61 11.49
C MET A 215 -3.03 -11.50 10.83
N THR A 216 -3.29 -10.24 11.20
CA THR A 216 -2.41 -9.13 10.86
C THR A 216 -1.12 -9.19 11.68
N ILE A 217 -0.07 -8.50 11.23
CA ILE A 217 1.19 -8.45 11.97
C ILE A 217 0.98 -7.92 13.41
N ASP A 218 0.14 -6.91 13.59
CA ASP A 218 -0.19 -6.34 14.91
C ASP A 218 -0.91 -7.34 15.80
N GLN A 219 -1.83 -8.14 15.24
CA GLN A 219 -2.48 -9.22 15.98
C GLN A 219 -1.47 -10.27 16.43
N VAL A 220 -0.49 -10.63 15.59
CA VAL A 220 0.59 -11.56 15.95
C VAL A 220 1.48 -10.97 17.05
N LEU A 221 1.85 -9.69 16.96
CA LEU A 221 2.64 -8.99 17.99
C LEU A 221 1.94 -9.05 19.35
N VAL A 222 0.66 -8.68 19.39
CA VAL A 222 -0.13 -8.67 20.62
C VAL A 222 -0.31 -10.08 21.17
N TYR A 223 -0.60 -11.05 20.30
CA TYR A 223 -0.72 -12.46 20.68
C TYR A 223 0.58 -13.00 21.32
N LEU A 224 1.74 -12.76 20.70
CA LEU A 224 3.03 -13.19 21.26
C LEU A 224 3.35 -12.49 22.58
N PHE A 225 3.02 -11.20 22.67
CA PHE A 225 3.21 -10.40 23.87
C PHE A 225 2.38 -10.94 25.05
N GLN A 226 1.09 -11.19 24.83
CA GLN A 226 0.17 -11.71 25.84
C GLN A 226 0.54 -13.13 26.29
N ALA A 227 0.99 -13.98 25.36
CA ALA A 227 1.39 -15.35 25.67
C ALA A 227 2.73 -15.43 26.44
N ASN A 228 3.57 -14.38 26.35
CA ASN A 228 4.95 -14.42 26.85
C ASN A 228 5.37 -13.18 27.66
N PRO A 229 4.62 -12.77 28.69
CA PRO A 229 4.94 -11.56 29.46
C PRO A 229 6.34 -11.63 30.10
N HIS A 230 6.86 -12.83 30.38
CA HIS A 230 8.21 -13.04 30.92
C HIS A 230 9.34 -12.71 29.93
N ALA A 231 9.05 -12.65 28.64
CA ALA A 231 10.05 -12.37 27.60
C ALA A 231 10.23 -10.88 27.32
N PHE A 232 9.42 -10.00 27.94
CA PHE A 232 9.43 -8.57 27.68
C PHE A 232 9.84 -7.77 28.93
N GLY A 233 10.95 -7.05 28.82
CA GLY A 233 11.39 -6.09 29.82
C GLY A 233 10.41 -4.91 29.93
N ASN A 234 10.30 -4.33 31.12
CA ASN A 234 9.52 -3.12 31.37
C ASN A 234 8.03 -3.19 30.99
N GLY A 235 7.50 -4.38 30.76
CA GLY A 235 6.11 -4.61 30.33
C GLY A 235 5.79 -4.05 28.95
N ASN A 236 6.75 -4.01 28.02
CA ASN A 236 6.56 -3.42 26.71
C ASN A 236 7.02 -4.35 25.58
N MET A 237 6.20 -4.49 24.53
CA MET A 237 6.48 -5.39 23.40
C MET A 237 7.78 -5.06 22.63
N ASN A 238 8.24 -3.80 22.70
CA ASN A 238 9.48 -3.36 22.06
C ASN A 238 10.74 -3.70 22.88
N HIS A 239 10.57 -4.17 24.13
CA HIS A 239 11.68 -4.55 25.00
C HIS A 239 11.81 -6.08 25.11
N LEU A 240 11.97 -6.74 23.96
CA LEU A 240 12.16 -8.19 23.92
C LEU A 240 13.53 -8.59 24.51
N LEU A 241 13.54 -9.54 25.44
CA LEU A 241 14.75 -10.01 26.13
C LEU A 241 15.49 -11.07 25.31
N ALA A 242 16.77 -10.81 25.02
CA ALA A 242 17.64 -11.81 24.41
C ALA A 242 17.79 -13.04 25.33
N GLY A 243 17.79 -14.23 24.73
CA GLY A 243 17.82 -15.52 25.43
C GLY A 243 16.44 -16.03 25.85
N ALA A 244 15.37 -15.24 25.69
CA ALA A 244 14.02 -15.68 26.04
C ALA A 244 13.54 -16.79 25.10
N MET A 245 12.70 -17.67 25.64
CA MET A 245 11.93 -18.66 24.89
C MET A 245 10.47 -18.18 24.84
N LEU A 246 9.95 -17.97 23.63
CA LEU A 246 8.58 -17.58 23.36
C LEU A 246 7.73 -18.82 23.13
N LYS A 247 6.64 -18.96 23.89
CA LYS A 247 5.61 -19.97 23.73
C LYS A 247 4.60 -19.49 22.69
N LEU A 248 4.22 -20.38 21.78
CA LEU A 248 3.19 -20.17 20.78
C LEU A 248 2.03 -21.11 21.10
N PRO A 249 1.11 -20.73 22.03
CA PRO A 249 -0.07 -21.52 22.33
C PRO A 249 -0.99 -21.61 21.09
N PRO A 250 -1.85 -22.64 20.97
CA PRO A 250 -2.83 -22.67 19.89
C PRO A 250 -3.64 -21.38 19.81
N VAL A 251 -3.87 -20.91 18.59
CA VAL A 251 -4.56 -19.64 18.37
C VAL A 251 -6.06 -19.84 18.65
N ASN A 252 -6.58 -19.09 19.62
CA ASN A 252 -8.02 -19.07 19.91
C ASN A 252 -8.64 -17.77 19.36
N PRO A 253 -9.44 -17.82 18.29
CA PRO A 253 -10.02 -16.64 17.65
C PRO A 253 -10.96 -15.86 18.56
N GLU A 254 -11.54 -16.47 19.60
CA GLU A 254 -12.43 -15.77 20.54
C GLU A 254 -11.67 -14.86 21.53
N THR A 255 -10.37 -15.10 21.70
CA THR A 255 -9.53 -14.34 22.65
C THR A 255 -8.60 -13.34 21.95
N LEU A 256 -8.55 -13.35 20.62
CA LEU A 256 -7.72 -12.44 19.86
C LEU A 256 -8.37 -11.07 19.74
N PRO A 257 -7.59 -9.98 19.90
CA PRO A 257 -8.09 -8.64 19.58
C PRO A 257 -8.40 -8.52 18.09
N THR A 258 -9.35 -7.63 17.76
CA THR A 258 -9.58 -7.24 16.36
C THR A 258 -8.34 -6.58 15.77
N ALA A 259 -8.22 -6.54 14.44
CA ALA A 259 -7.08 -5.89 13.77
C ALA A 259 -6.92 -4.42 14.18
N PHE A 260 -8.04 -3.71 14.37
CA PHE A 260 -8.04 -2.32 14.82
C PHE A 260 -7.56 -2.19 16.27
N GLU A 261 -8.08 -2.99 17.20
CA GLU A 261 -7.64 -2.96 18.60
C GLU A 261 -6.17 -3.36 18.75
N ALA A 262 -5.71 -4.36 17.98
CA ALA A 262 -4.32 -4.78 17.98
C ALA A 262 -3.39 -3.64 17.53
N SER A 263 -3.76 -2.95 16.44
CA SER A 263 -3.02 -1.79 15.95
C SER A 263 -2.96 -0.67 17.01
N GLN A 264 -4.07 -0.34 17.66
CA GLN A 264 -4.08 0.65 18.75
C GLN A 264 -3.19 0.26 19.94
N LEU A 265 -3.17 -1.03 20.31
CA LEU A 265 -2.31 -1.52 21.38
C LEU A 265 -0.82 -1.43 20.99
N VAL A 266 -0.47 -1.79 19.76
CA VAL A 266 0.91 -1.65 19.25
C VAL A 266 1.36 -0.18 19.28
N ASP A 267 0.51 0.73 18.81
CA ASP A 267 0.77 2.17 18.83
C ASP A 267 0.98 2.70 20.25
N GLU A 268 0.15 2.28 21.20
CA GLU A 268 0.27 2.66 22.63
C GLU A 268 1.62 2.21 23.20
N HIS A 269 2.01 0.95 22.96
CA HIS A 269 3.29 0.43 23.41
C HIS A 269 4.49 1.12 22.74
N TYR A 270 4.37 1.48 21.45
CA TYR A 270 5.38 2.28 20.76
C TYR A 270 5.53 3.67 21.41
N ARG A 271 4.42 4.36 21.70
CA ARG A 271 4.45 5.65 22.39
C ARG A 271 5.10 5.60 23.77
N LEU A 272 4.78 4.57 24.56
CA LEU A 272 5.35 4.39 25.90
C LEU A 272 6.85 4.07 25.85
N TRP A 273 7.31 3.42 24.78
CA TRP A 273 8.73 3.17 24.56
C TRP A 273 9.47 4.47 24.28
N ILE A 274 8.99 5.28 23.32
CA ILE A 274 9.60 6.58 22.97
C ILE A 274 9.67 7.53 24.19
N GLN A 275 8.62 7.61 25.01
CA GLN A 275 8.61 8.49 26.19
C GLN A 275 9.66 8.10 27.25
N ARG A 276 9.94 6.80 27.40
CA ARG A 276 10.93 6.29 28.36
C ARG A 276 12.36 6.48 27.87
N GLU A 277 12.65 6.38 26.57
CA GLU A 277 13.99 6.67 26.05
C GLU A 277 14.38 8.15 26.17
N VAL A 278 13.40 9.04 26.27
CA VAL A 278 13.61 10.49 26.40
C VAL A 278 13.83 10.94 27.86
N THR A 279 13.52 10.10 28.85
CA THR A 279 13.68 10.46 30.27
C THR A 279 14.81 9.64 30.92
N PRO A 280 15.95 10.26 31.28
CA PRO A 280 17.14 9.57 31.81
C PRO A 280 16.98 9.02 33.23
#